data_AF-A0A835CLD8-F1
#
_entry.id   AF-A0A835CLD8-F1
#
_cell.length_a   1.000
_cell.length_b   1.000
_cell.length_c   1.000
_cell.angle_alpha   90.00
_cell.angle_beta   90.00
_cell.angle_gamma   90.00
#
_symmetry.space_group_name_H-M   'P 1'
#
loop_
_entity.id
_entity.type
_entity.pdbx_description
1 polymer ?
#
loop_
_entity_poly.entity_id
_entity_poly.type
_entity_poly.pdbx_seq_one_letter_code
_entity_poly.pdbx_strand_id
1 'polypeptide(L)'
;SPNELFISLKTFLVFSREFVKYDETYEIIILPNFTSMIYPSVDLPEQIIKSITGILEAESAIKREALAGTWDGKARIITKHATTLRQLNNGKKIPPSNWKCEKCDLPQNLWLNLTDGSILCGRKFFNGTGGND
;
A
#
# COMPACT_ATOMS: atom_id res chain seq x y z
N SER A 1 -8.93 -24.68 -35.42
CA SER A 1 -9.33 -24.12 -34.11
C SER A 1 -8.36 -23.02 -33.74
N PRO A 2 -8.82 -21.84 -33.29
CA PRO A 2 -7.91 -20.79 -32.88
C PRO A 2 -7.30 -21.20 -31.54
N ASN A 3 -5.98 -21.27 -31.48
CA ASN A 3 -5.23 -21.47 -30.24
C ASN A 3 -5.38 -20.18 -29.42
N GLU A 4 -6.30 -20.15 -28.46
CA GLU A 4 -6.38 -19.06 -27.50
C GLU A 4 -5.14 -19.11 -26.59
N LEU A 5 -4.24 -18.15 -26.76
CA LEU A 5 -3.05 -18.01 -25.94
C LEU A 5 -3.44 -17.38 -24.59
N PHE A 6 -3.64 -18.21 -23.58
CA PHE A 6 -3.85 -17.74 -22.21
C PHE A 6 -2.50 -17.51 -21.53
N ILE A 7 -2.07 -16.26 -21.41
CA ILE A 7 -0.85 -15.90 -20.65
C ILE A 7 -1.26 -15.73 -19.18
N SER A 8 -0.93 -16.71 -18.33
CA SER A 8 -1.04 -16.57 -16.88
C SER A 8 0.32 -16.24 -16.29
N LEU A 9 0.45 -15.09 -15.62
CA LEU A 9 1.64 -14.70 -14.87
C LEU A 9 1.46 -15.08 -13.40
N LYS A 10 2.35 -15.93 -12.87
CA LYS A 10 2.32 -16.33 -11.47
C LYS A 10 3.44 -15.62 -10.69
N THR A 11 3.05 -14.85 -9.67
CA THR A 11 3.99 -14.20 -8.75
C THR A 11 4.28 -15.11 -7.57
N PHE A 12 5.55 -15.29 -7.20
CA PHE A 12 5.97 -15.97 -5.96
C PHE A 12 6.43 -14.94 -4.92
N LEU A 13 6.04 -15.14 -3.66
CA LEU A 13 6.45 -14.28 -2.53
C LEU A 13 7.47 -15.04 -1.67
N VAL A 14 8.68 -14.50 -1.55
CA VAL A 14 9.73 -15.04 -0.67
C VAL A 14 9.84 -14.14 0.57
N PHE A 15 9.62 -14.70 1.75
CA PHE A 15 9.75 -13.98 3.02
C PHE A 15 11.15 -14.20 3.63
N SER A 16 11.90 -13.11 3.85
CA SER A 16 13.17 -13.13 4.59
C SER A 16 13.07 -12.26 5.85
N ARG A 17 13.77 -12.65 6.92
CA ARG A 17 13.51 -12.21 8.30
C ARG A 17 13.93 -10.78 8.66
N GLU A 18 14.61 -10.04 7.79
CA GLU A 18 15.15 -8.71 8.15
C GLU A 18 14.76 -7.56 7.22
N PHE A 19 14.35 -7.82 5.96
CA PHE A 19 13.80 -6.79 5.08
C PHE A 19 12.81 -7.44 4.11
N VAL A 20 11.65 -6.81 3.89
CA VAL A 20 10.72 -7.25 2.84
C VAL A 20 11.30 -6.83 1.50
N LYS A 21 12.13 -7.69 0.91
CA LYS A 21 12.51 -7.59 -0.50
C LYS A 21 11.42 -8.30 -1.31
N TYR A 22 10.75 -7.55 -2.17
CA TYR A 22 9.86 -8.11 -3.18
C TYR A 22 10.74 -8.51 -4.36
N ASP A 23 10.85 -9.81 -4.60
CA ASP A 23 11.45 -10.34 -5.82
C ASP A 23 10.31 -10.87 -6.70
N GLU A 24 9.98 -10.15 -7.77
CA GLU A 24 8.88 -10.50 -8.67
C GLU A 24 9.44 -11.35 -9.82
N THR A 25 9.26 -12.67 -9.73
CA THR A 25 9.55 -13.58 -10.84
C THR A 25 8.30 -13.83 -11.66
N TYR A 26 8.42 -13.80 -12.99
CA TYR A 26 7.31 -13.99 -13.91
C TYR A 26 7.50 -15.24 -14.76
N GLU A 27 6.42 -16.01 -14.92
CA GLU A 27 6.39 -17.21 -15.74
C GLU A 27 5.20 -17.14 -16.70
N ILE A 28 5.41 -17.52 -17.96
CA ILE A 28 4.39 -17.59 -19.00
C ILE A 28 3.97 -19.05 -19.13
N ILE A 29 2.68 -19.33 -18.95
CA ILE A 29 2.11 -20.68 -19.07
C ILE A 29 1.28 -20.76 -20.36
N ILE A 30 1.54 -21.74 -21.22
CA ILE A 30 0.81 -21.97 -22.47
C ILE A 30 -0.10 -23.20 -22.32
N LEU A 31 -1.40 -23.00 -22.50
CA LEU A 31 -2.42 -24.05 -22.48
C LEU A 31 -2.64 -24.66 -23.88
N PRO A 32 -3.15 -25.90 -23.98
CA PRO A 32 -3.56 -26.79 -22.88
C PRO A 32 -2.41 -27.59 -22.25
N ASN A 33 -1.21 -27.53 -22.83
CA ASN A 33 -0.10 -28.42 -22.45
C ASN A 33 0.64 -27.97 -21.17
N PHE A 34 0.24 -26.86 -20.56
CA PHE A 34 0.89 -26.25 -19.38
C PHE A 34 2.39 -26.04 -19.56
N THR A 35 2.83 -25.72 -20.79
CA THR A 35 4.23 -25.41 -21.06
C THR A 35 4.58 -24.09 -20.40
N SER A 36 5.59 -24.08 -19.53
CA SER A 36 5.97 -22.90 -18.76
C SER A 36 7.33 -22.35 -19.17
N MET A 37 7.47 -21.02 -19.15
CA MET A 37 8.68 -20.30 -19.56
C MET A 37 8.96 -19.11 -18.65
N ILE A 38 10.21 -18.94 -18.19
CA ILE A 38 10.61 -17.83 -17.33
C ILE A 38 10.80 -16.55 -18.16
N TYR A 39 10.19 -15.45 -17.74
CA TYR A 39 10.37 -14.11 -18.32
C TYR A 39 11.32 -13.28 -17.43
N PRO A 40 12.27 -12.48 -17.99
CA PRO A 40 12.47 -12.09 -19.39
C PRO A 40 13.48 -12.95 -20.18
N SER A 41 13.84 -14.15 -19.72
CA SER A 41 14.93 -14.96 -20.30
C SER A 41 14.67 -15.59 -21.69
N VAL A 42 13.64 -15.17 -22.43
CA VAL A 42 13.20 -15.81 -23.69
C VAL A 42 13.03 -14.77 -24.80
N ASP A 43 13.57 -15.06 -25.99
CA ASP A 43 13.30 -14.29 -27.21
C ASP A 43 11.83 -14.48 -27.65
N LEU A 44 10.95 -13.66 -27.09
CA LEU A 44 9.52 -13.66 -27.41
C LEU A 44 9.21 -12.66 -28.54
N PRO A 45 8.19 -12.93 -29.37
CA PRO A 45 7.69 -11.95 -30.33
C PRO A 45 7.30 -10.63 -29.67
N GLU A 46 7.55 -9.51 -30.37
CA GLU A 46 7.28 -8.16 -29.88
C GLU A 46 5.84 -7.96 -29.39
N GLN A 47 4.88 -8.62 -30.04
CA GLN A 47 3.46 -8.54 -29.65
C GLN A 47 3.20 -9.16 -28.27
N ILE A 48 3.87 -10.26 -27.93
CA ILE A 48 3.75 -10.91 -26.62
C ILE A 48 4.42 -10.04 -25.55
N ILE A 49 5.59 -9.48 -25.84
CA ILE A 49 6.29 -8.55 -24.94
C ILE A 49 5.39 -7.35 -24.64
N LYS A 50 4.78 -6.72 -25.66
CA LYS A 50 3.85 -5.60 -25.49
C LYS A 50 2.65 -5.98 -24.60
N SER A 51 2.07 -7.16 -24.78
CA SER A 51 0.98 -7.64 -23.93
C SER A 51 1.43 -7.87 -22.48
N ILE A 52 2.61 -8.48 -22.27
CA ILE A 52 3.18 -8.70 -20.93
C ILE A 52 3.46 -7.35 -20.25
N THR A 53 4.14 -6.43 -20.94
CA THR A 53 4.40 -5.08 -20.44
C THR A 53 3.11 -4.38 -20.06
N GLY A 54 2.08 -4.43 -20.91
CA GLY A 54 0.77 -3.85 -20.59
C GLY A 54 0.12 -4.45 -19.34
N ILE A 55 0.29 -5.76 -19.09
CA ILE A 55 -0.20 -6.41 -17.87
C ILE A 55 0.62 -6.02 -16.64
N LEU A 56 1.95 -5.91 -16.77
CA LEU A 56 2.85 -5.51 -15.68
C LEU A 56 2.67 -4.03 -15.30
N GLU A 57 2.46 -3.17 -16.29
CA GLU A 57 2.20 -1.73 -16.12
C GLU A 57 0.76 -1.44 -15.70
N ALA A 58 -0.19 -2.31 -16.05
CA ALA A 58 -1.53 -2.32 -15.49
C ALA A 58 -1.46 -2.79 -14.03
N GLU A 59 -0.80 -2.00 -13.18
CA GLU A 59 -0.71 -2.19 -11.74
C GLU A 59 -2.08 -2.63 -11.20
N SER A 60 -2.12 -3.83 -10.60
CA SER A 60 -3.32 -4.30 -9.94
C SER A 60 -3.74 -3.29 -8.87
N ALA A 61 -5.06 -3.10 -8.69
CA ALA A 61 -5.60 -2.22 -7.63
C ALA A 61 -4.97 -2.52 -6.25
N ILE A 62 -4.58 -3.78 -6.04
CA ILE A 62 -3.88 -4.30 -4.86
C ILE A 62 -2.50 -3.66 -4.68
N LYS A 63 -1.68 -3.51 -5.74
CA LYS A 63 -0.36 -2.86 -5.67
C LYS A 63 -0.49 -1.37 -5.36
N ARG A 64 -1.51 -0.71 -5.94
CA ARG A 64 -1.82 0.70 -5.68
C ARG A 64 -2.26 0.94 -4.24
N GLU A 65 -3.07 0.06 -3.67
CA GLU A 65 -3.48 0.12 -2.25
C GLU A 65 -2.32 -0.21 -1.29
N ALA A 66 -1.48 -1.19 -1.61
CA ALA A 66 -0.31 -1.53 -0.81
C ALA A 66 0.69 -0.36 -0.75
N LEU A 67 0.88 0.36 -1.86
CA LEU A 67 1.75 1.54 -1.94
C LEU A 67 1.12 2.80 -1.31
N ALA A 68 -0.21 2.93 -1.35
CA ALA A 68 -0.91 4.03 -0.70
C ALA A 68 -0.81 3.99 0.84
N GLY A 69 -0.56 2.81 1.42
CA GLY A 69 -0.36 2.62 2.86
C GLY A 69 1.10 2.70 3.34
N THR A 70 2.08 2.63 2.43
CA THR A 70 3.50 2.76 2.78
C THR A 70 3.87 4.22 2.92
N TRP A 71 3.91 4.70 4.16
CA TRP A 71 4.68 5.87 4.57
C TRP A 71 6.02 5.92 3.81
N ASP A 72 6.36 7.09 3.24
CA ASP A 72 7.54 7.61 2.47
C ASP A 72 8.90 6.86 2.47
N GLY A 73 9.09 5.70 3.10
CA GLY A 73 10.33 4.92 3.04
C GLY A 73 11.52 5.58 3.72
N LYS A 74 11.39 6.83 4.18
CA LYS A 74 12.39 7.49 5.02
C LYS A 74 12.33 6.91 6.43
N ALA A 75 13.50 6.55 6.96
CA ALA A 75 13.64 6.11 8.34
C ALA A 75 12.98 7.13 9.29
N ARG A 76 12.16 6.65 10.23
CA ARG A 76 11.52 7.51 11.24
C ARG A 76 12.61 8.16 12.08
N ILE A 77 12.71 9.49 12.01
CA ILE A 77 13.65 10.27 12.83
C ILE A 77 12.96 10.64 14.14
N ILE A 78 13.70 10.57 15.25
CA ILE A 78 13.20 11.04 16.55
C ILE A 78 12.94 12.55 16.46
N THR A 79 11.69 12.95 16.72
CA THR A 79 11.33 14.37 16.74
C THR A 79 12.03 15.11 17.88
N LYS A 80 12.41 16.36 17.64
CA LYS A 80 12.96 17.28 18.65
C LYS A 80 12.07 17.46 19.88
N HIS A 81 10.78 17.17 19.75
CA HIS A 81 9.80 17.28 20.83
C HIS A 81 9.65 16.01 21.67
N ALA A 82 10.28 14.88 21.30
CA ALA A 82 10.02 13.59 21.93
C ALA A 82 10.28 13.61 23.45
N THR A 83 11.30 14.35 23.90
CA THR A 83 11.68 14.45 25.32
C THR A 83 11.07 15.65 26.05
N THR A 84 10.62 16.67 25.31
CA THR A 84 10.18 17.97 25.88
C THR A 84 8.69 18.23 25.70
N LEU A 85 7.96 17.30 25.08
CA LEU A 85 6.53 17.46 24.85
C LEU A 85 5.79 17.52 26.19
N ARG A 86 5.18 18.68 26.47
CA ARG A 86 4.38 18.88 27.68
C ARG A 86 3.01 18.23 27.48
N GLN A 87 2.64 17.33 28.38
CA GLN A 87 1.30 16.78 28.45
C GLN A 87 0.49 17.52 29.52
N LEU A 88 -0.71 17.98 29.18
CA LEU A 88 -1.60 18.70 30.09
C LEU A 88 -2.37 17.73 30.97
N ASN A 89 -2.39 17.98 32.28
CA ASN A 89 -3.21 17.22 33.22
C ASN A 89 -4.65 17.77 33.26
N ASN A 90 -5.40 17.58 32.18
CA ASN A 90 -6.78 18.05 32.03
C ASN A 90 -7.83 16.98 32.39
N GLY A 91 -7.41 15.84 32.96
CA GLY A 91 -8.29 14.74 33.36
C GLY A 91 -8.89 13.93 32.21
N LYS A 92 -8.50 14.20 30.95
CA LYS A 92 -9.04 13.51 29.79
C LYS A 92 -8.54 12.07 29.71
N LYS A 93 -9.47 11.12 29.63
CA LYS A 93 -9.19 9.68 29.44
C LYS A 93 -9.67 9.24 28.07
N ILE A 94 -8.74 8.73 27.26
CA ILE A 94 -9.05 8.26 25.91
C ILE A 94 -9.62 6.83 26.02
N PRO A 95 -10.86 6.58 25.56
CA PRO A 95 -11.43 5.23 25.56
C PRO A 95 -10.68 4.33 24.58
N PRO A 96 -10.77 2.99 24.68
CA PRO A 96 -10.08 2.08 23.76
C PRO A 96 -10.72 2.00 22.36
N SER A 97 -11.94 2.52 22.17
CA SER A 97 -12.70 2.43 20.92
C SER A 97 -13.75 3.54 20.78
N ASN A 98 -14.46 3.56 19.65
CA ASN A 98 -15.56 4.48 19.33
C ASN A 98 -15.16 5.97 19.32
N TRP A 99 -13.95 6.26 18.85
CA TRP A 99 -13.49 7.64 18.69
C TRP A 99 -14.23 8.35 17.56
N LYS A 100 -14.44 9.65 17.75
CA LYS A 100 -14.96 10.57 16.75
C LYS A 100 -14.20 11.88 16.82
N CYS A 101 -14.13 12.59 15.71
CA CYS A 101 -13.61 13.94 15.69
C CYS A 101 -14.47 14.84 16.57
N GLU A 102 -13.85 15.55 17.51
CA GLU A 102 -14.54 16.46 18.44
C GLU A 102 -15.19 17.67 17.76
N LYS A 103 -14.87 17.95 16.48
CA LYS A 103 -15.40 19.11 15.73
C LYS A 103 -16.43 18.76 14.65
N CYS A 104 -16.35 17.58 14.05
CA CYS A 104 -17.15 17.25 12.84
C CYS A 104 -17.67 15.81 12.82
N ASP A 105 -17.60 15.10 13.94
CA ASP A 105 -18.16 13.75 14.15
C ASP A 105 -17.66 12.63 13.22
N LEU A 106 -16.63 12.89 12.40
CA LEU A 106 -16.02 11.87 11.57
C LEU A 106 -15.52 10.69 12.42
N PRO A 107 -15.83 9.44 12.05
CA PRO A 107 -15.41 8.25 12.81
C PRO A 107 -14.04 7.70 12.39
N GLN A 108 -13.41 8.28 11.36
CA GLN A 108 -12.21 7.75 10.71
C GLN A 108 -11.20 8.85 10.38
N ASN A 109 -9.95 8.46 10.08
CA ASN A 109 -8.83 9.38 9.88
C ASN A 109 -8.65 10.34 11.07
N LEU A 110 -8.57 9.78 12.27
CA LEU A 110 -8.49 10.52 13.52
C LEU A 110 -7.05 10.59 14.03
N TRP A 111 -6.69 11.73 14.59
CA TRP A 111 -5.39 12.06 15.12
C TRP A 111 -5.53 12.46 16.58
N LEU A 112 -4.74 11.83 17.44
CA LEU A 112 -4.67 12.14 18.86
C LEU A 112 -3.55 13.15 19.11
N ASN A 113 -3.88 14.31 19.66
CA ASN A 113 -2.89 15.26 20.12
C ASN A 113 -2.32 14.82 21.48
N LEU A 114 -1.02 14.53 21.53
CA LEU A 114 -0.34 14.06 22.74
C LEU A 114 -0.19 15.14 23.83
N THR A 115 -0.45 16.41 23.51
CA THR A 115 -0.40 17.53 24.47
C THR A 115 -1.65 17.60 25.33
N ASP A 116 -2.85 17.57 24.72
CA ASP A 116 -4.12 17.83 25.39
C ASP A 116 -5.13 16.67 25.26
N GLY A 117 -4.79 15.61 24.54
CA GLY A 117 -5.65 14.47 24.29
C GLY A 117 -6.83 14.75 23.35
N SER A 118 -6.84 15.85 22.59
CA SER A 118 -7.85 16.10 21.56
C SER A 118 -7.80 15.07 20.43
N ILE A 119 -8.97 14.60 20.01
CA ILE A 119 -9.14 13.69 18.87
C ILE A 119 -9.76 14.49 17.73
N LEU A 120 -8.98 14.72 16.68
CA LEU A 120 -9.37 15.54 15.53
C LEU A 120 -9.19 14.76 14.23
N CYS A 121 -10.03 15.04 13.23
CA CYS A 121 -9.87 14.44 11.91
C CYS A 121 -8.62 15.00 11.21
N GLY A 122 -8.03 14.20 10.33
CA GLY A 122 -6.91 14.62 9.51
C GLY A 122 -7.30 15.68 8.47
N ARG A 123 -6.30 16.13 7.73
CA ARG A 123 -6.50 17.14 6.68
C ARG A 123 -7.34 16.66 5.50
N LYS A 124 -7.95 17.61 4.79
CA LYS A 124 -8.57 17.34 3.50
C LYS A 124 -7.52 17.23 2.40
N PHE A 125 -7.65 16.24 1.52
CA PHE A 125 -6.82 16.09 0.34
C PHE A 125 -7.42 16.83 -0.85
N PHE A 126 -6.56 17.18 -1.83
CA PHE A 126 -6.97 17.88 -3.06
C PHE A 126 -7.97 17.08 -3.91
N ASN A 127 -7.99 15.76 -3.76
CA ASN A 127 -8.93 14.86 -4.43
C ASN A 127 -10.31 14.78 -3.73
N GLY A 128 -10.55 15.60 -2.69
CA GLY A 128 -11.82 15.67 -1.97
C GLY A 128 -12.00 14.61 -0.87
N THR A 129 -11.08 13.67 -0.73
CA THR A 129 -11.05 12.67 0.36
C THR A 129 -10.27 13.18 1.57
N GLY A 130 -10.29 12.46 2.71
CA GLY A 130 -9.55 12.81 3.92
C GLY A 130 -10.45 13.20 5.08
N GLY A 131 -10.04 14.17 5.88
CA GLY A 131 -10.87 14.75 6.94
C GLY A 131 -11.29 16.20 6.62
N ASN A 132 -11.64 16.95 7.67
CA ASN A 132 -12.32 18.25 7.56
C ASN A 132 -11.53 19.43 8.16
N ASP A 133 -10.21 19.27 8.34
CA ASP A 133 -9.30 20.27 8.93
C ASP A 133 -9.82 20.87 10.27
#